data_AF-A0A3A5IZZ8-F1
#
_entry.id   AF-A0A3A5IZZ8-F1
#
_cell.length_a   1.000
_cell.length_b   1.000
_cell.length_c   1.000
_cell.angle_alpha   90.00
_cell.angle_beta   90.00
_cell.angle_gamma   90.00
#
_symmetry.space_group_name_H-M   'P 1'
#
loop_
_entity.id
_entity.type
_entity.pdbx_description
1 polymer ?
#
loop_
_entity_poly.entity_id
_entity_poly.type
_entity_poly.pdbx_seq_one_letter_code
_entity_poly.pdbx_strand_id
1 'polypeptide(L)'
;MSGVLVAGARDPLTRARVRAHFLETHPHIRSLAVPGGGHGVLRDSDCARRAIRAWLAGRRWPDAACKAAEHAPYDASRSGR
;
A
#
# COMPACT_ATOMS: atom_id res chain seq x y z
N MET A 1 1.26 19.77 -2.09
CA MET A 1 0.87 18.59 -2.90
C MET A 1 0.37 17.51 -1.96
N SER A 2 -0.79 16.91 -2.20
CA SER A 2 -1.24 15.72 -1.45
C SER A 2 -0.61 14.48 -2.05
N GLY A 3 0.08 13.68 -1.23
CA GLY A 3 0.71 12.43 -1.67
C GLY A 3 -0.07 11.19 -1.24
N VAL A 4 0.41 10.02 -1.66
CA VAL A 4 -0.19 8.73 -1.34
C VAL A 4 0.84 7.72 -0.90
N LEU A 5 0.53 6.96 0.15
CA LEU A 5 1.32 5.87 0.67
C LEU A 5 0.59 4.55 0.44
N VAL A 6 1.19 3.62 -0.30
CA VAL A 6 0.66 2.27 -0.51
C VAL A 6 1.63 1.27 0.09
N ALA A 7 1.16 0.49 1.06
CA ALA A 7 2.01 -0.42 1.82
C ALA A 7 1.32 -1.78 2.02
N GLY A 8 2.12 -2.84 2.09
CA GLY A 8 1.63 -4.14 2.49
C GLY A 8 1.31 -4.19 3.99
N ALA A 9 0.19 -4.79 4.36
CA ALA A 9 -0.20 -4.93 5.77
C ALA A 9 0.74 -5.85 6.57
N ARG A 10 1.51 -6.71 5.89
CA ARG A 10 2.49 -7.64 6.48
C ARG A 10 3.93 -7.29 6.09
N ASP A 11 4.20 -6.06 5.67
CA ASP A 11 5.55 -5.61 5.32
C ASP A 11 6.45 -5.63 6.59
N PRO A 12 7.46 -6.52 6.66
CA PRO A 12 8.34 -6.60 7.83
C PRO A 12 9.34 -5.43 7.88
N LEU A 13 9.63 -4.80 6.72
CA LEU A 13 10.53 -3.66 6.58
C LEU A 13 9.80 -2.35 6.91
N THR A 14 8.58 -2.19 6.39
CA THR A 14 7.71 -1.04 6.70
C THR A 14 6.66 -1.42 7.74
N ARG A 15 7.10 -1.62 8.99
CA ARG A 15 6.20 -2.00 10.09
C ARG A 15 5.06 -0.99 10.27
N ALA A 16 3.91 -1.47 10.75
CA ALA A 16 2.73 -0.65 11.02
C ALA A 16 3.03 0.62 11.84
N ARG A 17 3.93 0.54 12.84
CA ARG A 17 4.36 1.70 13.65
C ARG A 17 5.08 2.78 12.84
N VAL A 18 5.92 2.39 11.89
CA VAL A 18 6.68 3.32 11.04
C VAL A 18 5.72 4.03 10.10
N ARG A 19 4.77 3.28 9.53
CA ARG A 19 3.68 3.83 8.73
C ARG A 19 2.81 4.80 9.53
N ALA A 20 2.42 4.44 10.75
CA ALA A 20 1.61 5.31 11.61
C ALA A 20 2.34 6.64 11.88
N HIS A 21 3.60 6.57 12.32
CA HIS A 21 4.41 7.76 12.57
C HIS A 21 4.60 8.64 11.33
N PHE A 22 4.80 8.04 10.16
CA PHE A 22 4.89 8.78 8.90
C PHE A 22 3.57 9.53 8.59
N LEU A 23 2.42 8.92 8.84
CA LEU A 23 1.11 9.54 8.59
C LEU A 23 0.77 10.63 9.61
N GLU A 24 1.23 10.50 10.86
CA GLU A 24 1.13 11.56 11.87
C GLU A 24 1.93 12.79 11.46
N THR A 25 3.13 12.60 10.92
CA THR A 25 4.02 13.69 10.47
C THR A 25 3.65 14.25 9.11
N HIS A 26 2.86 13.52 8.31
CA HIS A 26 2.45 13.91 6.96
C HIS A 26 0.93 13.77 6.78
N PRO A 27 0.10 14.60 7.45
CA PRO A 27 -1.36 14.45 7.46
C PRO A 27 -2.03 14.68 6.10
N HIS A 28 -1.31 15.27 5.15
CA HIS A 28 -1.75 15.46 3.76
C HIS A 28 -1.57 14.21 2.89
N ILE A 29 -0.96 13.15 3.43
CA ILE A 29 -0.78 11.87 2.75
C ILE A 29 -1.96 10.95 3.03
N ARG A 30 -2.58 10.44 1.97
CA ARG A 30 -3.56 9.35 2.09
C ARG A 30 -2.84 8.02 2.10
N SER A 31 -3.33 7.05 2.87
CA SER A 31 -2.72 5.72 2.93
C SER A 31 -3.67 4.61 2.51
N LEU A 32 -3.11 3.58 1.88
CA LEU A 32 -3.78 2.32 1.55
C LEU A 32 -2.91 1.16 2.03
N ALA A 33 -3.49 0.34 2.91
CA ALA A 33 -2.90 -0.92 3.31
C ALA A 33 -3.44 -2.03 2.40
N VAL A 34 -2.54 -2.82 1.80
CA VAL A 34 -2.89 -3.99 1.00
C VAL A 34 -2.88 -5.23 1.91
N PRO A 35 -4.04 -5.85 2.20
CA PRO A 35 -4.10 -7.03 3.06
C PRO A 35 -3.31 -8.18 2.47
N GLY A 36 -2.60 -8.93 3.34
CA GLY A 36 -1.78 -10.06 2.93
C GLY A 36 -0.48 -9.70 2.19
N GLY A 37 -0.28 -8.45 1.80
CA GLY A 37 0.94 -8.02 1.10
C GLY A 37 2.12 -7.70 1.99
N GLY A 38 3.31 -8.03 1.51
CA GLY A 38 4.59 -7.71 2.15
C GLY A 38 5.23 -6.44 1.59
N HIS A 39 6.56 -6.41 1.48
CA HIS A 39 7.27 -5.26 0.95
C HIS A 39 7.01 -5.06 -0.55
N GLY A 40 6.84 -3.82 -1.01
CA GLY A 40 6.75 -3.50 -2.44
C GLY A 40 5.50 -3.98 -3.18
N VAL A 41 4.30 -3.71 -2.64
CA VAL A 41 3.02 -4.25 -3.16
C VAL A 41 2.57 -3.73 -4.54
N LEU A 42 3.19 -2.69 -5.10
CA LEU A 42 2.78 -2.10 -6.38
C LEU A 42 2.92 -3.06 -7.57
N ARG A 43 3.94 -3.93 -7.54
CA ARG A 43 4.19 -4.89 -8.63
C ARG A 43 3.25 -6.09 -8.58
N ASP A 44 2.77 -6.46 -7.40
CA ASP A 44 2.12 -7.76 -7.19
C ASP A 44 0.65 -7.62 -6.72
N SER A 45 0.12 -6.39 -6.62
CA SER A 45 -1.30 -6.12 -6.30
C SER A 45 -1.98 -5.25 -7.36
N ASP A 46 -3.04 -5.78 -7.97
CA ASP A 46 -3.89 -5.02 -8.89
C ASP A 46 -4.63 -3.89 -8.18
N CYS A 47 -5.05 -4.12 -6.94
CA CYS A 47 -5.67 -3.08 -6.14
C CYS A 47 -4.72 -1.90 -5.90
N ALA A 48 -3.46 -2.17 -5.52
CA ALA A 48 -2.45 -1.13 -5.34
C ALA A 48 -2.24 -0.31 -6.62
N ARG A 49 -2.11 -0.99 -7.77
CA ARG A 49 -1.99 -0.31 -9.08
C ARG A 49 -3.20 0.54 -9.43
N ARG A 50 -4.42 0.04 -9.21
CA ARG A 50 -5.64 0.80 -9.47
C ARG A 50 -5.73 2.05 -8.60
N ALA A 51 -5.35 1.96 -7.33
CA ALA A 51 -5.33 3.10 -6.42
C ALA A 51 -4.34 4.20 -6.87
N ILE A 52 -3.10 3.82 -7.20
CA ILE A 52 -2.11 4.77 -7.73
C ILE A 52 -2.59 5.38 -9.06
N ARG A 53 -3.11 4.58 -10.00
CA ARG A 53 -3.64 5.10 -11.26
C ARG A 53 -4.82 6.07 -11.05
N ALA A 54 -5.71 5.79 -10.11
CA ALA A 54 -6.81 6.69 -9.78
C ALA A 54 -6.27 8.03 -9.23
N TRP A 55 -5.31 7.99 -8.32
CA TRP A 55 -4.68 9.20 -7.78
C TRP A 55 -3.94 10.01 -8.85
N LEU A 56 -3.11 9.36 -9.69
CA LEU A 56 -2.39 10.01 -10.78
C LEU A 56 -3.34 10.67 -11.80
N ALA A 57 -4.50 10.05 -12.04
CA ALA A 57 -5.54 10.59 -12.91
C ALA A 57 -6.39 11.70 -12.24
N GLY A 58 -6.06 12.13 -11.01
CA GLY A 58 -6.87 13.10 -10.25
C GLY A 58 -8.26 12.59 -9.88
N ARG A 59 -8.50 11.28 -9.99
CA ARG A 59 -9.79 10.65 -9.65
C ARG A 59 -9.87 10.42 -8.14
N ARG A 60 -11.09 10.23 -7.66
CA ARG A 60 -11.35 9.90 -6.25
C ARG A 60 -10.51 8.68 -5.84
N TRP A 61 -9.76 8.85 -4.77
CA TRP A 61 -9.04 7.77 -4.10
C TRP A 61 -10.02 6.65 -3.76
N PRO A 62 -9.71 5.37 -4.06
CA PRO A 62 -10.61 4.30 -3.71
C PRO A 62 -10.71 4.21 -2.17
N ASP A 63 -11.87 4.53 -1.64
CA ASP A 63 -12.20 4.33 -0.23
C ASP A 63 -12.34 2.83 0.10
N ALA A 64 -12.53 1.99 -0.93
CA ALA A 64 -12.61 0.55 -0.79
C ALA A 64 -11.23 -0.05 -0.46
N ALA A 65 -11.11 -0.58 0.75
CA ALA A 65 -9.95 -1.36 1.17
C ALA A 65 -9.72 -2.52 0.18
N CYS A 66 -8.48 -2.69 -0.26
CA CYS A 66 -8.09 -3.83 -1.09
C CYS A 66 -8.57 -5.13 -0.48
N LYS A 67 -9.12 -6.04 -1.28
CA LYS A 67 -9.46 -7.38 -0.78
C LYS A 67 -8.19 -8.24 -0.81
N ALA A 68 -8.04 -9.12 0.19
CA ALA A 68 -6.88 -10.03 0.25
C ALA A 68 -6.74 -10.92 -1.00
N ALA A 69 -7.86 -11.24 -1.67
CA ALA A 69 -7.88 -12.01 -2.91
C ALA A 69 -7.33 -11.25 -4.15
N GLU A 70 -7.10 -9.94 -4.05
CA GLU A 70 -6.59 -9.10 -5.15
C GLU A 70 -5.06 -8.96 -5.11
N HIS A 71 -4.40 -9.85 -4.37
CA HIS A 71 -2.95 -9.90 -4.21
C HIS A 71 -2.49 -11.36 -4.25
N ALA A 72 -1.38 -11.62 -4.95
CA ALA A 72 -0.70 -12.90 -4.81
C ALA A 72 -0.27 -13.08 -3.35
N PRO A 73 -0.36 -14.30 -2.77
CA PRO A 73 0.08 -14.53 -1.40
C PRO A 73 1.53 -14.10 -1.24
N TYR A 74 1.82 -13.37 -0.15
CA TYR A 74 3.17 -12.94 0.18
C TYR A 74 4.08 -14.16 0.37
N ASP A 75 5.07 -14.28 -0.50
CA ASP A 75 6.14 -15.26 -0.38
C ASP A 75 7.38 -14.56 0.21
N ALA A 76 7.62 -14.81 1.50
CA ALA A 76 8.76 -14.23 2.24
C ALA A 76 10.12 -14.62 1.64
N SER A 77 10.20 -15.71 0.85
CA SER A 77 11.44 -16.15 0.22
C SER A 77 11.89 -15.26 -0.94
N ARG A 78 11.00 -14.41 -1.49
CA ARG A 78 11.32 -13.46 -2.56
C ARG A 78 11.96 -12.15 -2.10
N SER A 79 11.86 -11.80 -0.82
CA SER A 79 12.30 -10.49 -0.28
C SER A 79 13.77 -10.44 0.12
N GLY A 80 14.53 -11.53 -0.07
CA GLY A 80 15.92 -11.67 0.40
C GLY A 80 17.00 -11.35 -0.64
N ARG A 81 16.77 -10.42 -1.57
CA ARG A 81 17.79 -9.97 -2.55
C ARG A 81 18.05 -8.48 -2.45
#